data_AF-A0A0A8XQV3-F1
#
_entry.id   AF-A0A0A8XQV3-F1
#
_cell.length_a   1.000
_cell.length_b   1.000
_cell.length_c   1.000
_cell.angle_alpha   90.00
_cell.angle_beta   90.00
_cell.angle_gamma   90.00
#
_symmetry.space_group_name_H-M   'P 1'
#
loop_
_entity.id
_entity.type
_entity.pdbx_description
1 polymer ?
#
loop_
_entity_poly.entity_id
_entity_poly.type
_entity_poly.pdbx_seq_one_letter_code
_entity_poly.pdbx_strand_id
1 'polypeptide(L)'
;MVLEDLLKKGHAEPAKKIGAGIEAFEIRNHPVWQSRCFFVRRVDGSVDDFSFRKCVDNILPLPEDMKIGKGKKSGGHHRGRGGGRGGSRGGGRGGCGRGRRGG
;
A
#
# COMPACT_ATOMS: atom_id res chain seq x y z
N MET A 1 -14.89 13.25 19.25
CA MET A 1 -13.51 13.59 18.81
C MET A 1 -13.38 13.30 17.30
N VAL A 2 -12.43 13.93 16.56
CA VAL A 2 -12.36 13.83 15.09
C VAL A 2 -12.30 12.37 14.57
N LEU A 3 -11.46 11.51 15.16
CA LEU A 3 -11.33 10.10 14.73
C LEU A 3 -12.59 9.27 15.01
N GLU A 4 -13.26 9.55 16.12
CA GLU A 4 -14.53 8.92 16.47
C GLU A 4 -15.63 9.31 15.49
N ASP A 5 -15.71 10.60 15.12
CA ASP A 5 -16.67 11.08 14.12
C ASP A 5 -16.40 10.50 12.74
N LEU A 6 -15.13 10.40 12.36
CA LEU A 6 -14.72 9.76 11.12
C LEU A 6 -15.16 8.30 11.08
N LEU A 7 -14.96 7.56 12.18
CA LEU A 7 -15.38 6.17 12.28
C LEU A 7 -16.91 6.05 12.23
N LYS A 8 -17.63 6.87 13.01
CA LYS A 8 -19.10 6.85 13.10
C LYS A 8 -19.78 7.18 11.78
N LYS A 9 -19.27 8.17 11.05
CA LYS A 9 -19.90 8.69 9.82
C LYS A 9 -19.36 8.03 8.55
N GLY A 10 -18.11 7.56 8.58
CA GLY A 10 -17.43 7.07 7.39
C GLY A 10 -17.33 5.55 7.30
N HIS A 11 -17.47 4.80 8.40
CA HIS A 11 -17.44 3.35 8.33
C HIS A 11 -18.85 2.79 8.08
N ALA A 12 -18.98 1.74 7.26
CA ALA A 12 -20.28 1.11 6.99
C ALA A 12 -20.87 0.37 8.21
N GLU A 13 -19.99 -0.18 9.05
CA GLU A 13 -20.36 -0.87 10.30
C GLU A 13 -19.71 -0.17 11.51
N PRO A 14 -20.11 1.04 11.90
CA PRO A 14 -19.44 1.79 12.96
C PRO A 14 -19.64 1.15 14.34
N ALA A 15 -20.85 0.64 14.63
CA ALA A 15 -21.18 0.00 15.89
C ALA A 15 -20.30 -1.23 16.17
N LYS A 16 -19.99 -2.02 15.14
CA LYS A 16 -19.11 -3.19 15.23
C LYS A 16 -17.67 -2.80 15.55
N LYS A 17 -17.18 -1.70 14.95
CA LYS A 17 -15.83 -1.19 15.23
C LYS A 17 -15.72 -0.62 16.64
N ILE A 18 -16.73 0.14 17.09
CA ILE A 18 -16.77 0.71 18.45
C ILE A 18 -16.93 -0.40 19.51
N GLY A 19 -17.77 -1.40 19.25
CA GLY A 19 -18.02 -2.51 20.17
C GLY A 19 -18.49 -2.00 21.55
N ALA A 20 -17.81 -2.44 22.61
CA ALA A 20 -18.09 -2.06 23.99
C ALA A 20 -17.81 -0.57 24.31
N GLY A 21 -17.13 0.16 23.42
CA GLY A 21 -16.73 1.56 23.62
C GLY A 21 -15.26 1.77 23.29
N ILE A 22 -14.91 3.02 22.94
CA ILE A 22 -13.53 3.39 22.59
C ILE A 22 -12.79 3.80 23.85
N GLU A 23 -11.65 3.16 24.10
CA GLU A 23 -10.70 3.57 25.13
C GLU A 23 -9.64 4.52 24.55
N ALA A 24 -9.06 4.15 23.40
CA ALA A 24 -8.05 4.94 22.72
C ALA A 24 -7.97 4.63 21.22
N PHE A 25 -7.29 5.51 20.49
CA PHE A 25 -6.88 5.27 19.11
C PHE A 25 -5.37 5.12 19.02
N GLU A 26 -4.93 4.20 18.17
CA GLU A 26 -3.51 3.94 17.93
C GLU A 26 -3.23 3.94 16.42
N ILE A 27 -2.03 4.36 16.04
CA ILE A 27 -1.56 4.28 14.65
C ILE A 27 -0.55 3.15 14.59
N ARG A 28 -0.84 2.10 13.81
CA ARG A 28 0.08 0.98 13.62
C ARG A 28 0.19 0.63 12.13
N ASN A 29 1.26 -0.08 11.78
CA ASN A 29 1.37 -0.68 10.46
C ASN A 29 0.47 -1.93 10.40
N HIS A 30 -0.44 -1.97 9.43
CA HIS A 30 -1.28 -3.14 9.22
C HIS A 30 -0.41 -4.30 8.71
N PRO A 31 -0.43 -5.49 9.36
CA PRO A 31 0.52 -6.57 9.06
C PRO A 31 0.43 -7.06 7.61
N VAL A 32 -0.78 -7.09 7.04
CA VAL A 32 -1.02 -7.53 5.66
C VAL A 32 -0.75 -6.44 4.61
N TRP A 33 -1.19 -5.20 4.84
CA TRP A 33 -1.18 -4.14 3.83
C TRP A 33 0.04 -3.22 3.89
N GLN A 34 0.92 -3.41 4.88
CA GLN A 34 2.16 -2.64 5.08
C GLN A 34 1.98 -1.11 5.02
N SER A 35 0.77 -0.65 5.37
CA SER A 35 0.38 0.76 5.42
C SER A 35 -0.04 1.13 6.83
N ARG A 36 0.06 2.41 7.16
CA ARG A 36 -0.38 2.92 8.46
C ARG A 36 -1.91 2.98 8.50
N CYS A 37 -2.50 2.26 9.45
CA CYS A 37 -3.93 2.28 9.72
C CYS A 37 -4.19 2.77 11.16
N PHE A 38 -5.43 3.21 11.40
CA PHE A 38 -5.89 3.51 12.75
C PHE A 38 -6.49 2.25 13.36
N PHE A 39 -6.21 2.06 14.64
CA PHE A 39 -6.73 0.98 15.47
C PHE A 39 -7.55 1.60 16.59
N VAL A 40 -8.73 1.05 16.83
CA VAL A 40 -9.52 1.29 18.05
C VAL A 40 -9.07 0.27 19.08
N ARG A 41 -8.60 0.75 20.22
CA ARG A 41 -8.52 -0.04 21.45
C ARG A 41 -9.82 0.17 22.21
N ARG A 42 -10.55 -0.91 22.45
CA ARG A 42 -11.85 -0.87 23.13
C ARG A 42 -11.66 -1.00 24.63
N VAL A 43 -12.68 -0.57 25.39
CA VAL A 43 -12.69 -0.63 26.86
C VAL A 43 -12.61 -2.07 27.42
N ASP A 44 -12.97 -3.07 26.61
CA ASP A 44 -12.85 -4.49 26.95
C ASP A 44 -11.45 -5.07 26.65
N GLY A 45 -10.50 -4.23 26.22
CA GLY A 45 -9.14 -4.62 25.85
C GLY A 45 -9.01 -5.19 24.44
N SER A 46 -10.12 -5.40 23.71
CA SER A 46 -10.06 -5.83 22.33
C SER A 46 -9.60 -4.70 21.40
N VAL A 47 -9.05 -5.09 20.26
CA VAL A 47 -8.49 -4.17 19.27
C VAL A 47 -9.07 -4.48 17.90
N ASP A 48 -9.39 -3.44 17.14
CA ASP A 48 -9.81 -3.57 15.76
C ASP A 48 -9.28 -2.42 14.90
N ASP A 49 -9.01 -2.67 13.62
CA ASP A 49 -8.49 -1.67 12.70
C ASP A 49 -9.60 -1.05 11.84
N PHE A 50 -9.38 0.17 11.37
CA PHE A 50 -10.19 0.76 10.32
C PHE A 50 -9.32 1.60 9.38
N SER A 51 -9.74 1.64 8.12
CA SER A 51 -9.05 2.44 7.10
C SER A 51 -9.58 3.86 7.10
N PHE A 52 -8.69 4.81 7.40
CA PHE A 52 -8.98 6.25 7.27
C PHE A 52 -9.46 6.62 5.87
N ARG A 53 -8.74 6.15 4.84
CA ARG A 53 -9.04 6.45 3.44
C ARG A 53 -10.46 6.04 3.09
N LYS A 54 -10.87 4.82 3.45
CA LYS A 54 -12.25 4.34 3.21
C LYS A 54 -13.28 5.19 3.93
N CYS A 55 -13.01 5.62 5.17
CA CYS A 55 -13.95 6.46 5.91
C CYS A 55 -14.11 7.85 5.27
N VAL A 56 -13.00 8.47 4.83
CA VAL A 56 -13.04 9.75 4.12
C VAL A 56 -13.75 9.62 2.78
N ASP A 57 -13.41 8.60 1.99
CA ASP A 57 -14.02 8.36 0.67
C ASP A 57 -15.55 8.15 0.77
N ASN A 58 -16.04 7.63 1.90
CA ASN A 58 -17.47 7.48 2.15
C ASN A 58 -18.17 8.79 2.56
N ILE A 59 -17.50 9.67 3.33
CA ILE A 59 -18.09 10.94 3.79
C ILE A 59 -18.00 12.00 2.69
N LEU A 60 -16.87 12.05 1.99
CA LEU A 60 -16.56 13.02 0.95
C LEU A 60 -16.14 12.26 -0.31
N PRO A 61 -17.10 11.61 -1.00
CA PRO A 61 -16.80 10.90 -2.23
C PRO A 61 -16.23 11.87 -3.26
N LEU A 62 -15.05 11.54 -3.78
CA LEU A 62 -14.47 12.30 -4.88
C LEU A 62 -15.37 12.16 -6.13
N PRO A 63 -15.52 13.23 -6.92
CA PRO A 63 -16.08 13.15 -8.27
C PRO A 63 -15.44 12.02 -9.08
N GLU A 64 -16.24 11.30 -9.86
CA GLU A 64 -15.83 10.06 -10.55
C GLU A 64 -14.62 10.26 -11.47
N ASP A 65 -14.52 11.44 -12.09
CA ASP A 65 -13.44 11.87 -12.98
C ASP A 65 -12.10 12.10 -12.27
N MET A 66 -12.11 12.26 -10.94
CA MET A 66 -10.91 12.46 -10.12
C MET A 66 -10.52 11.22 -9.29
N LYS A 67 -11.30 10.14 -9.36
CA LYS A 67 -10.93 8.89 -8.70
C LYS A 67 -9.75 8.27 -9.43
N ILE A 68 -8.64 8.11 -8.72
CA ILE A 68 -7.53 7.26 -9.17
C ILE A 68 -8.13 5.86 -9.31
N GLY A 69 -8.41 5.43 -10.54
CA GLY A 69 -9.09 4.17 -10.84
C GLY A 69 -8.43 3.04 -10.05
N LYS A 70 -9.23 2.09 -9.53
CA LYS A 70 -8.76 1.01 -8.66
C LYS A 70 -7.53 0.35 -9.26
N GLY A 71 -6.35 0.83 -8.83
CA GLY A 71 -5.09 0.41 -9.38
C GLY A 71 -4.99 -1.08 -9.10
N LYS A 72 -4.98 -1.87 -10.18
CA LYS A 72 -4.39 -3.20 -10.14
C LYS A 72 -3.10 -3.07 -9.32
N LYS A 73 -2.89 -3.94 -8.34
CA LYS A 73 -1.61 -4.05 -7.62
C LYS A 73 -0.50 -3.95 -8.66
N SER A 74 0.21 -2.82 -8.72
CA SER A 74 1.36 -2.66 -9.60
C SER A 74 2.49 -3.45 -8.96
N GLY A 75 2.47 -4.76 -9.18
CA GLY A 75 3.71 -5.51 -9.22
C GLY A 75 4.58 -4.91 -10.33
N GLY A 76 5.84 -4.61 -10.02
CA GLY A 76 6.74 -4.06 -11.03
C GLY A 76 7.95 -3.37 -10.42
N HIS A 77 8.88 -4.13 -9.85
CA HIS A 77 10.27 -3.68 -9.74
C HIS A 77 10.93 -3.78 -11.11
N HIS A 78 10.70 -2.79 -11.98
CA HIS A 78 11.48 -2.62 -13.21
C HIS A 78 12.49 -1.49 -12.99
N ARG A 79 13.73 -1.85 -12.65
CA ARG A 79 14.88 -0.94 -12.70
C ARG A 79 15.69 -1.22 -13.98
N GLY A 80 15.96 -0.16 -14.73
CA GLY A 80 16.90 -0.07 -15.86
C GLY A 80 16.24 -0.33 -17.22
N ARG A 81 15.87 0.64 -18.06
CA ARG A 81 16.58 1.82 -18.63
C ARG A 81 17.87 1.43 -19.37
N GLY A 82 17.74 1.24 -20.68
CA GLY A 82 18.86 1.14 -21.61
C GLY A 82 18.36 1.15 -23.05
N GLY A 83 18.11 2.34 -23.60
CA GLY A 83 17.85 2.53 -25.03
C GLY A 83 19.16 2.55 -25.82
N GLY A 84 19.13 1.95 -27.01
CA GLY A 84 20.22 2.04 -27.99
C GLY A 84 19.75 1.51 -29.34
N ARG A 85 19.58 2.41 -30.31
CA ARG A 85 19.35 2.12 -31.73
C ARG A 85 20.69 1.89 -32.43
N GLY A 86 20.72 0.98 -33.40
CA GLY A 86 21.82 0.74 -34.34
C GLY A 86 22.60 -0.52 -34.00
N GLY A 87 23.00 -1.40 -34.92
CA GLY A 87 22.96 -1.41 -36.37
C GLY A 87 23.99 -2.44 -36.83
N SER A 88 23.72 -3.10 -37.95
CA SER A 88 24.70 -3.75 -38.84
C SER A 88 25.36 -5.09 -38.47
N ARG A 89 25.44 -5.88 -39.54
CA ARG A 89 26.09 -7.18 -39.77
C ARG A 89 27.62 -7.06 -39.66
N GLY A 90 28.29 -8.19 -39.35
CA GLY A 90 29.75 -8.40 -39.44
C GLY A 90 30.31 -8.82 -38.08
N GLY A 91 30.88 -10.01 -37.88
CA GLY A 91 32.06 -10.54 -38.57
C GLY A 91 33.29 -10.24 -37.70
N GLY A 92 33.92 -11.24 -37.07
CA GLY A 92 35.16 -11.02 -36.33
C GLY A 92 35.60 -12.18 -35.44
N ARG A 93 36.72 -12.80 -35.81
CA ARG A 93 37.49 -13.81 -35.06
C ARG A 93 38.33 -13.16 -33.95
N GLY A 94 38.68 -13.97 -32.94
CA GLY A 94 39.72 -13.70 -31.94
C GLY A 94 39.14 -13.76 -30.52
N GLY A 95 39.60 -14.58 -29.57
CA GLY A 95 40.93 -15.16 -29.33
C GLY A 95 41.34 -14.77 -27.91
N CYS A 96 41.84 -15.73 -27.11
CA CYS A 96 42.48 -15.62 -25.79
C CYS A 96 41.67 -14.99 -24.62
N GLY A 97 41.69 -15.45 -23.38
CA GLY A 97 42.66 -16.30 -22.69
C GLY A 97 42.17 -16.77 -21.31
N ARG A 98 43.09 -17.45 -20.63
CA ARG A 98 42.94 -18.36 -19.48
C ARG A 98 42.89 -17.65 -18.12
N GLY A 99 42.34 -18.33 -17.11
CA GLY A 99 42.66 -18.18 -15.68
C GLY A 99 41.40 -18.26 -14.79
N ARG A 100 41.11 -19.37 -14.09
CA ARG A 100 41.54 -19.72 -12.70
C ARG A 100 41.22 -18.58 -11.70
N ARG A 101 40.56 -18.77 -10.55
CA ARG A 101 40.60 -19.87 -9.57
C ARG A 101 39.47 -19.63 -8.55
N GLY A 102 38.71 -20.67 -8.22
CA GLY A 102 37.75 -20.66 -7.12
C GLY A 102 38.43 -20.81 -5.74
N GLY A 103 37.68 -20.42 -4.72
CA GLY A 103 37.78 -20.90 -3.35
C GLY A 103 36.49 -21.60 -2.99
#